data_AF-A0A3M2GC26-F1
#
_entry.id   AF-A0A3M2GC26-F1
#
_cell.length_a   1.000
_cell.length_b   1.000
_cell.length_c   1.000
_cell.angle_alpha   90.00
_cell.angle_beta   90.00
_cell.angle_gamma   90.00
#
_symmetry.space_group_name_H-M   'P 1'
#
loop_
_entity.id
_entity.type
_entity.pdbx_description
1 polymer ?
#
loop_
_entity_poly.entity_id
_entity_poly.type
_entity_poly.pdbx_seq_one_letter_code
_entity_poly.pdbx_strand_id
1 'polypeptide(L)' 'ALLEALDTGELDPAGADRVCAAAADASPFPTHRDTDPPLDEMAPASALDVLRRAVAERWPTGRLADELALRRRARRP' A
#
# COMPACT_ATOMS: atom_id res chain seq x y z
N ALA A 1 -5.19 -7.32 13.59
CA ALA A 1 -3.97 -6.48 13.56
C ALA A 1 -4.28 -5.03 13.12
N LEU A 2 -4.10 -4.61 11.86
CA LEU A 2 -4.24 -3.17 11.50
C LEU A 2 -5.67 -2.61 11.64
N LEU A 3 -6.66 -3.31 11.08
CA LEU A 3 -8.07 -2.90 11.20
C LEU A 3 -8.56 -2.98 12.66
N GLU A 4 -8.05 -3.93 13.41
CA GLU A 4 -8.36 -4.11 14.82
C GLU A 4 -7.78 -2.99 15.68
N ALA A 5 -6.56 -2.52 15.39
CA ALA A 5 -5.96 -1.36 16.06
C ALA A 5 -6.71 -0.04 15.75
N LEU A 6 -7.31 0.05 14.56
CA LEU A 6 -8.22 1.16 14.21
C LEU A 6 -9.55 1.05 14.97
N ASP A 7 -10.09 -0.16 15.13
CA ASP A 7 -11.33 -0.40 15.88
C ASP A 7 -11.16 -0.15 17.38
N THR A 8 -10.01 -0.48 17.97
CA THR A 8 -9.71 -0.23 19.38
C THR A 8 -9.31 1.22 19.65
N GLY A 9 -9.09 2.03 18.61
CA GLY A 9 -8.62 3.41 18.71
C GLY A 9 -7.15 3.53 19.15
N GLU A 10 -6.40 2.42 19.19
CA GLU A 10 -4.95 2.45 19.43
C GLU A 10 -4.19 3.09 18.26
N LEU A 11 -4.78 3.05 17.07
CA LEU A 11 -4.24 3.67 15.87
C LEU A 11 -5.21 4.69 15.30
N ASP A 12 -4.73 5.91 15.06
CA ASP A 12 -5.49 6.94 14.38
C ASP A 12 -5.46 6.73 12.85
N PRO A 13 -6.41 7.33 12.10
CA PRO A 13 -6.42 7.22 10.64
C PRO A 13 -5.12 7.70 9.98
N ALA A 14 -4.47 8.72 10.56
CA ALA A 14 -3.18 9.21 10.09
C ALA A 14 -2.04 8.21 10.36
N GLY A 15 -2.08 7.47 11.47
CA GLY A 15 -1.15 6.39 11.80
C GLY A 15 -1.33 5.20 10.86
N ALA A 16 -2.56 4.83 10.53
CA ALA A 16 -2.82 3.81 9.51
C ALA A 16 -2.26 4.22 8.14
N ASP A 17 -2.35 5.50 7.78
CA ASP A 17 -1.75 6.01 6.54
C ASP A 17 -0.22 5.86 6.53
N ARG A 18 0.45 6.21 7.64
CA ARG A 18 1.91 6.03 7.78
C ARG A 18 2.32 4.56 7.71
N VAL A 19 1.54 3.66 8.31
CA VAL A 19 1.78 2.21 8.21
C VAL A 19 1.60 1.72 6.77
N CYS A 20 0.58 2.22 6.05
CA CYS A 20 0.38 1.90 4.64
C CYS A 20 1.53 2.41 3.77
N ALA A 21 2.02 3.63 4.02
CA ALA A 21 3.17 4.20 3.32
C ALA A 21 4.44 3.38 3.58
N ALA A 22 4.73 3.05 4.84
CA ALA A 22 5.86 2.21 5.20
C ALA A 22 5.78 0.81 4.58
N ALA A 23 4.57 0.22 4.50
CA ALA A 23 4.35 -1.08 3.88
C ALA A 23 4.50 -1.05 2.36
N ALA A 24 4.12 0.05 1.71
CA ALA A 24 4.33 0.26 0.27
C ALA A 24 5.82 0.49 -0.04
N ASP A 25 6.53 1.20 0.84
CA ASP A 25 7.96 1.52 0.71
C ASP A 25 8.89 0.37 1.12
N ALA A 26 8.38 -0.60 1.89
CA ALA A 26 9.09 -1.82 2.25
C ALA A 26 9.21 -2.72 1.02
N SER A 27 10.07 -2.32 0.09
CA SER A 27 10.62 -3.19 -0.93
C SER A 27 11.31 -4.37 -0.24
N PRO A 28 11.05 -5.63 -0.61
CA PRO A 28 11.81 -6.74 -0.07
C PRO A 28 13.31 -6.50 -0.31
N PHE A 29 14.07 -6.54 0.78
CA PHE A 29 15.53 -6.36 0.96
C PHE A 29 16.45 -6.81 -0.20
N PRO A 30 17.71 -6.34 -0.26
CA PRO A 30 18.20 -5.01 -0.59
C PRO A 30 18.92 -5.07 -1.95
N THR A 31 18.29 -4.68 -3.05
CA THR A 31 19.07 -4.50 -4.29
C THR A 31 18.68 -3.20 -4.95
N HIS A 32 19.55 -2.21 -4.73
CA HIS A 32 19.72 -1.02 -5.55
C HIS A 32 18.52 -0.05 -5.60
N ARG A 33 18.42 0.80 -4.57
CA ARG A 33 17.69 2.07 -4.62
C ARG A 33 18.62 3.10 -5.25
N ASP A 34 18.67 3.09 -6.57
CA ASP A 34 19.05 4.28 -7.33
C ASP A 34 18.09 4.37 -8.52
N THR A 35 17.59 5.56 -8.78
CA THR A 35 16.50 5.91 -9.71
C THR A 35 15.07 5.60 -9.25
N ASP A 36 14.48 6.51 -8.46
CA ASP A 36 13.10 6.91 -8.72
C ASP A 36 13.13 8.36 -9.24
N PRO A 37 12.81 8.60 -10.53
CA PRO A 37 12.58 9.96 -11.02
C PRO A 37 11.31 10.54 -10.37
N PRO A 38 11.15 11.88 -10.34
CA PRO A 38 9.91 12.47 -9.85
C PRO A 38 8.78 12.01 -10.77
N LEU A 39 7.93 11.12 -10.29
CA LEU A 39 6.72 10.73 -11.01
C LEU A 39 5.72 11.86 -10.88
N ASP A 40 5.88 12.85 -11.77
CA ASP A 40 4.87 13.83 -12.06
C ASP A 40 3.69 13.15 -12.79
N GLU A 41 2.49 13.42 -12.28
CA GLU A 41 1.22 13.46 -12.99
C GLU A 41 0.95 12.34 -14.01
N MET A 42 0.60 11.13 -13.51
CA MET A 42 -0.40 10.16 -14.02
C MET A 42 -0.07 8.72 -13.58
N ALA A 43 0.54 8.52 -12.41
CA ALA A 43 0.85 7.16 -11.95
C ALA A 43 -0.47 6.40 -11.71
N PRO A 44 -0.66 5.19 -12.28
CA PRO A 44 -1.77 4.34 -11.91
C PRO A 44 -1.71 4.13 -10.39
N ALA A 45 -2.87 4.30 -9.73
CA ALA A 45 -3.01 4.27 -8.27
C ALA A 45 -1.96 3.38 -7.60
N SER A 46 -1.06 4.01 -6.86
CA SER A 46 0.13 3.39 -6.27
C SER A 46 -0.27 2.23 -5.34
N ALA A 47 0.68 1.36 -4.97
CA ALA A 47 0.41 0.31 -3.98
C ALA A 47 -0.12 0.92 -2.66
N LEU A 48 0.33 2.13 -2.32
CA LEU A 48 -0.18 2.93 -1.21
C LEU A 48 -1.67 3.28 -1.38
N ASP A 49 -2.11 3.69 -2.56
CA ASP A 49 -3.52 4.04 -2.80
C ASP A 49 -4.45 2.83 -2.64
N VAL A 50 -3.98 1.64 -3.00
CA VAL A 50 -4.74 0.40 -2.73
C VAL A 50 -4.77 0.04 -1.26
N LEU A 51 -3.67 0.23 -0.54
CA LEU A 51 -3.65 0.01 0.90
C LEU A 51 -4.59 0.99 1.62
N ARG A 52 -4.55 2.28 1.26
CA ARG A 52 -5.48 3.30 1.76
C ARG A 52 -6.93 2.91 1.52
N ARG A 53 -7.25 2.52 0.28
CA ARG A 53 -8.60 2.09 -0.09
C ARG A 53 -9.03 0.84 0.65
N ALA A 54 -8.15 -0.15 0.78
CA ALA A 54 -8.42 -1.39 1.51
C ALA A 54 -8.67 -1.14 2.99
N VAL A 55 -7.97 -0.19 3.62
CA VAL A 55 -8.22 0.20 5.01
C VAL A 55 -9.54 0.96 5.13
N ALA A 56 -9.79 1.95 4.27
CA ALA A 56 -11.02 2.75 4.29
C ALA A 56 -12.28 1.92 4.03
N GLU A 57 -12.23 1.00 3.07
CA GLU A 57 -13.33 0.10 2.72
C GLU A 57 -13.31 -1.22 3.51
N ARG A 58 -12.37 -1.37 4.46
CA ARG A 58 -12.20 -2.57 5.31
C ARG A 58 -12.16 -3.88 4.51
N TRP A 59 -11.37 -3.90 3.45
CA TRP A 59 -11.25 -5.06 2.57
C TRP A 59 -10.73 -6.29 3.32
N PRO A 60 -11.20 -7.49 2.96
CA PRO A 60 -10.57 -8.72 3.40
C PRO A 60 -9.18 -8.85 2.79
N THR A 61 -8.27 -9.49 3.52
CA THR A 61 -6.86 -9.69 3.11
C THR A 61 -6.71 -10.37 1.74
N GLY A 62 -7.62 -11.30 1.40
CA GLY A 62 -7.62 -11.95 0.08
C GLY A 62 -7.82 -10.97 -1.07
N ARG A 63 -8.77 -10.03 -0.94
CA ARG A 63 -9.03 -9.01 -1.96
C ARG A 63 -7.86 -8.05 -2.15
N LEU A 64 -7.22 -7.65 -1.05
CA LEU A 64 -6.02 -6.83 -1.10
C LEU A 64 -4.87 -7.56 -1.82
N ALA A 65 -4.65 -8.84 -1.51
CA ALA A 65 -3.62 -9.64 -2.14
C ALA A 65 -3.85 -9.81 -3.65
N ASP A 66 -5.09 -10.06 -4.07
CA ASP A 66 -5.47 -10.19 -5.48
C ASP A 66 -5.26 -8.88 -6.24
N GLU A 67 -5.67 -7.75 -5.67
CA GLU A 67 -5.49 -6.43 -6.29
C GLU A 67 -4.01 -6.05 -6.42
N LEU A 68 -3.20 -6.32 -5.40
CA LEU A 68 -1.74 -6.11 -5.45
C LEU A 68 -1.07 -7.05 -6.45
N ALA A 69 -1.50 -8.31 -6.54
CA ALA A 69 -0.98 -9.28 -7.50
C ALA A 69 -1.32 -8.91 -8.94
N LEU A 70 -2.56 -8.46 -9.21
CA LEU A 70 -3.00 -7.95 -10.50
C LEU A 70 -2.11 -6.78 -10.95
N ARG A 71 -1.81 -5.85 -10.05
CA ARG A 71 -0.96 -4.68 -10.36
C ARG A 71 0.50 -5.03 -10.56
N ARG A 72 1.04 -5.98 -9.79
CA ARG A 72 2.40 -6.50 -10.03
C ARG A 72 2.53 -7.12 -11.42
N ARG A 73 1.49 -7.82 -11.89
CA ARG A 73 1.44 -8.37 -13.25
C ARG A 73 1.33 -7.28 -14.31
N ALA A 74 0.51 -6.25 -14.07
CA ALA A 74 0.34 -5.12 -15.00
C ALA A 74 1.61 -4.25 -15.17
N ARG A 75 2.51 -4.20 -14.18
CA ARG A 75 3.82 -3.50 -14.29
C ARG A 75 4.88 -4.28 -15.07
N ARG A 76 4.59 -5.51 -15.47
CA ARG A 76 5.55 -6.38 -16.16
C ARG A 76 5.07 -6.53 -17.62
N PRO A 77 5.59 -5.73 -18.57
CA PRO A 77 5.33 -5.92 -19.99
C PRO A 77 5.92 -7.26 -20.49
#